data_AF-A0A494XX19-F1
#
_entry.id   AF-A0A494XX19-F1
#
_cell.length_a   1.000
_cell.length_b   1.000
_cell.length_c   1.000
_cell.angle_alpha   90.00
_cell.angle_beta   90.00
_cell.angle_gamma   90.00
#
_symmetry.space_group_name_H-M   'P 1'
#
loop_
_entity.id
_entity.type
_entity.pdbx_description
1 polymer ?
#
loop_
_entity_poly.entity_id
_entity_poly.type
_entity_poly.pdbx_seq_one_letter_code
_entity_poly.pdbx_strand_id
1 'polypeptide(L)'
;MIKKALEAGINFFDTANMYSVGTSEEFVGRALKEYAKRDEVVIAKKIGVMPYSPLAKGRLTRDWQETTHRSETDQVQKSQYDPYSDADRLVVERVAAIADQRGVPRAQVALAWVLQKEPITSPIIGVTKLSHLEDAVAALSISLTPEEMAFLEEPYIPHPYIGFQ
;
A
#
# COMPACT_ATOMS: atom_id res chain seq x y z
N MET A 1 -17.26 1.96 2.56
CA MET A 1 -15.91 1.75 1.98
C MET A 1 -15.97 0.95 0.69
N ILE A 2 -16.45 -0.31 0.70
CA ILE A 2 -16.50 -1.16 -0.52
C ILE A 2 -17.30 -0.51 -1.66
N LYS A 3 -18.50 0.01 -1.40
CA LYS A 3 -19.28 0.75 -2.41
C LYS A 3 -18.49 1.90 -3.05
N LYS A 4 -17.76 2.68 -2.24
CA LYS A 4 -16.93 3.80 -2.72
C LYS A 4 -15.74 3.31 -3.56
N ALA A 5 -15.14 2.18 -3.20
CA ALA A 5 -14.08 1.55 -3.99
C ALA A 5 -14.60 1.10 -5.37
N LEU A 6 -15.79 0.47 -5.42
CA LEU A 6 -16.44 0.10 -6.67
C LEU A 6 -16.77 1.33 -7.54
N GLU A 7 -17.32 2.40 -6.93
CA GLU A 7 -17.58 3.67 -7.61
C GLU A 7 -16.30 4.30 -8.19
N ALA A 8 -15.14 4.07 -7.57
CA ALA A 8 -13.84 4.52 -8.05
C ALA A 8 -13.20 3.56 -9.07
N GLY A 9 -13.91 2.50 -9.49
CA GLY A 9 -13.43 1.53 -10.48
C GLY A 9 -12.55 0.41 -9.92
N ILE A 10 -12.41 0.30 -8.58
CA ILE A 10 -11.69 -0.82 -7.96
C ILE A 10 -12.54 -2.07 -8.03
N ASN A 11 -11.98 -3.12 -8.62
CA ASN A 11 -12.66 -4.39 -8.90
C ASN A 11 -11.93 -5.64 -8.35
N PHE A 12 -10.84 -5.44 -7.59
CA PHE A 12 -10.07 -6.48 -6.92
C PHE A 12 -10.07 -6.23 -5.41
N PHE A 13 -10.42 -7.26 -4.63
CA PHE A 13 -10.49 -7.20 -3.18
C PHE A 13 -9.78 -8.43 -2.59
N ASP A 14 -8.75 -8.20 -1.78
CA ASP A 14 -8.01 -9.26 -1.09
C ASP A 14 -8.62 -9.54 0.30
N THR A 15 -8.81 -10.81 0.63
CA THR A 15 -9.25 -11.26 1.96
C THR A 15 -8.73 -12.69 2.22
N ALA A 16 -8.62 -13.06 3.49
CA ALA A 16 -8.19 -14.40 3.91
C ALA A 16 -8.78 -14.74 5.28
N ASN A 17 -8.97 -16.03 5.56
CA ASN A 17 -9.44 -16.55 6.84
C ASN A 17 -8.63 -16.06 8.06
N MET A 18 -7.33 -15.83 7.89
CA MET A 18 -6.45 -15.31 8.94
C MET A 18 -6.70 -13.82 9.26
N TYR A 19 -7.32 -13.07 8.34
CA TYR A 19 -7.65 -11.66 8.57
C TYR A 19 -8.89 -11.52 9.43
N SER A 20 -8.75 -10.86 10.58
CA SER A 20 -9.85 -10.64 11.54
C SER A 20 -10.57 -11.94 11.96
N VAL A 21 -9.83 -13.05 12.04
CA VAL A 21 -10.33 -14.36 12.47
C VAL A 21 -11.56 -14.80 11.66
N GLY A 22 -11.47 -14.72 10.32
CA GLY A 22 -12.50 -15.15 9.37
C GLY A 22 -13.62 -14.14 9.09
N THR A 23 -13.81 -13.13 9.95
CA THR A 23 -14.89 -12.15 9.75
C THR A 23 -14.69 -11.28 8.51
N SER A 24 -13.44 -11.09 8.06
CA SER A 24 -13.14 -10.30 6.86
C SER A 24 -13.81 -10.87 5.60
N GLU A 25 -13.81 -12.20 5.45
CA GLU A 25 -14.39 -12.88 4.29
C GLU A 25 -15.91 -12.69 4.25
N GLU A 26 -16.58 -12.76 5.40
CA GLU A 26 -18.02 -12.52 5.48
C GLU A 26 -18.41 -11.10 5.11
N PHE A 27 -17.68 -10.10 5.62
CA PHE A 27 -17.96 -8.69 5.34
C PHE A 27 -17.75 -8.36 3.87
N VAL A 28 -16.64 -8.80 3.28
CA VAL A 28 -16.35 -8.59 1.86
C VAL A 28 -17.39 -9.33 0.99
N GLY A 29 -17.68 -10.59 1.32
CA GLY A 29 -18.66 -11.40 0.57
C GLY A 29 -20.07 -10.79 0.56
N ARG A 30 -20.56 -10.32 1.72
CA ARG A 30 -21.87 -9.65 1.82
C ARG A 30 -21.90 -8.35 1.01
N ALA A 31 -20.88 -7.51 1.15
CA ALA A 31 -20.80 -6.23 0.46
C ALA A 31 -20.70 -6.39 -1.07
N LEU A 32 -19.92 -7.36 -1.56
CA LEU A 32 -19.85 -7.62 -3.00
C LEU A 32 -21.17 -8.18 -3.55
N LYS A 33 -21.87 -9.04 -2.80
CA LYS A 33 -23.21 -9.51 -3.18
C LYS A 33 -24.23 -8.37 -3.29
N GLU A 34 -24.11 -7.35 -2.44
CA GLU A 34 -25.04 -6.21 -2.40
C GLU A 34 -24.69 -5.13 -3.43
N TYR A 35 -23.41 -4.84 -3.65
CA TYR A 35 -22.97 -3.66 -4.39
C TYR A 35 -22.27 -3.93 -5.71
N ALA A 36 -21.71 -5.13 -5.93
CA ALA A 36 -21.00 -5.45 -7.16
C ALA A 36 -21.89 -6.24 -8.11
N LYS A 37 -21.85 -5.91 -9.40
CA LYS A 37 -22.33 -6.84 -10.43
C LYS A 37 -21.23 -7.85 -10.69
N ARG A 38 -21.61 -9.13 -10.82
CA ARG A 38 -20.64 -10.24 -10.99
C ARG A 38 -19.69 -10.04 -12.18
N ASP A 39 -20.11 -9.31 -13.20
CA ASP A 39 -19.33 -9.04 -14.41
C ASP A 39 -18.36 -7.85 -14.27
N GLU A 40 -18.49 -7.05 -13.21
CA GLU A 40 -17.65 -5.88 -12.92
C GLU A 40 -16.48 -6.23 -11.97
N VAL A 41 -16.38 -7.48 -11.50
CA VAL A 41 -15.30 -7.97 -10.62
C VAL A 41 -14.36 -8.93 -11.35
N VAL A 42 -13.06 -8.72 -11.17
CA VAL A 42 -12.01 -9.53 -11.81
C VAL A 42 -11.75 -10.78 -10.98
N ILE A 43 -12.09 -11.94 -11.54
CA ILE A 43 -11.57 -13.23 -11.07
C ILE A 43 -10.41 -13.62 -11.97
N ALA A 44 -9.20 -13.23 -11.58
CA ALA A 44 -8.01 -13.51 -12.36
C ALA A 44 -7.56 -14.97 -12.18
N LYS A 45 -7.22 -15.64 -13.29
CA LYS A 45 -6.60 -16.98 -13.34
C LYS A 45 -5.16 -16.92 -13.90
N LYS A 46 -4.50 -15.76 -13.78
CA LYS A 46 -3.14 -15.45 -14.27
C LYS A 46 -2.22 -15.07 -13.09
N ILE A 47 -0.92 -14.99 -13.35
CA ILE A 47 0.07 -14.52 -12.36
C ILE A 47 0.14 -12.99 -12.44
N GLY A 48 0.02 -12.32 -11.30
CA GLY A 48 0.27 -10.89 -11.15
C GLY A 48 1.19 -10.64 -9.96
N VAL A 49 2.07 -9.64 -10.05
CA VAL A 49 2.93 -9.24 -8.92
C VAL A 49 2.21 -8.16 -8.13
N MET A 50 1.78 -8.53 -6.93
CA MET A 50 0.97 -7.66 -6.07
C MET A 50 1.67 -7.49 -4.72
N PRO A 51 2.43 -6.39 -4.53
CA PRO A 51 3.17 -6.18 -3.30
C PRO A 51 2.18 -6.01 -2.13
N TYR A 52 2.37 -6.84 -1.11
CA TYR A 52 1.65 -6.71 0.15
C TYR A 52 2.23 -5.56 0.97
N SER A 53 1.36 -4.72 1.54
CA SER A 53 1.78 -3.61 2.41
C SER A 53 2.78 -2.64 1.73
N PRO A 54 2.42 -2.05 0.57
CA PRO A 54 3.27 -1.17 -0.23
C PRO A 54 3.72 0.10 0.51
N LEU A 55 2.97 0.50 1.56
CA LEU A 55 3.26 1.66 2.40
C LEU A 55 4.09 1.32 3.65
N ALA A 56 4.72 0.14 3.68
CA ALA A 56 5.49 -0.37 4.82
C ALA A 56 4.71 -0.26 6.15
N LYS A 57 3.46 -0.75 6.14
CA LYS A 57 2.54 -0.71 7.29
C LYS A 57 2.30 0.72 7.82
N GLY A 58 2.39 1.73 6.95
CA GLY A 58 2.18 3.15 7.25
C GLY A 58 3.44 3.91 7.69
N ARG A 59 4.66 3.38 7.46
CA ARG A 59 5.90 4.15 7.71
C ARG A 59 6.11 5.25 6.68
N LEU A 60 5.80 5.01 5.41
CA LEU A 60 6.00 5.97 4.32
C LEU A 60 5.04 7.18 4.34
N THR A 61 4.08 7.22 5.26
CA THR A 61 2.98 8.19 5.25
C THR A 61 2.95 9.13 6.46
N ARG A 62 4.01 9.17 7.25
CA ARG A 62 4.12 9.97 8.48
C ARG A 62 5.56 10.39 8.73
N ASP A 63 5.77 11.30 9.68
CA ASP A 63 7.11 11.67 10.10
C ASP A 63 7.77 10.51 10.83
N TRP A 64 9.10 10.42 10.74
CA TRP A 64 9.82 9.28 11.30
C TRP A 64 9.65 9.14 12.82
N GLN A 65 9.54 10.27 13.52
CA GLN A 65 9.37 10.30 14.98
C GLN A 65 7.92 10.09 15.41
N GLU A 66 6.96 10.14 14.48
CA GLU A 66 5.54 9.97 14.80
C GLU A 66 5.21 8.51 15.11
N THR A 67 4.54 8.24 16.23
CA THR A 67 4.07 6.89 16.57
C THR A 67 2.56 6.75 16.38
N THR A 68 2.14 5.51 16.14
CA THR A 68 0.73 5.10 16.08
C THR A 68 0.55 3.88 16.97
N HIS A 69 -0.69 3.63 17.40
CA HIS A 69 -1.03 2.40 18.12
C HIS A 69 -0.49 1.15 17.41
N ARG A 70 -0.66 1.07 16.07
CA ARG A 70 -0.15 -0.06 15.29
C ARG A 70 1.37 -0.18 15.39
N SER A 71 2.12 0.90 15.22
CA SER A 71 3.59 0.83 15.28
C SER A 71 4.13 0.44 16.65
N GLU A 72 3.35 0.68 17.70
CA GLU A 72 3.71 0.28 19.05
C GLU A 72 3.39 -1.19 19.32
N THR A 73 2.28 -1.72 18.77
CA THR A 73 1.77 -3.06 19.09
C THR A 73 2.08 -4.16 18.08
N ASP A 74 2.29 -3.82 16.80
CA ASP A 74 2.45 -4.78 15.69
C ASP A 74 3.89 -5.36 15.69
N GLN A 75 4.08 -6.47 16.41
CA GLN A 75 5.38 -7.15 16.51
C GLN A 75 5.88 -7.67 15.15
N VAL A 76 4.96 -8.00 14.24
CA VAL A 76 5.31 -8.45 12.89
C VAL A 76 5.91 -7.27 12.11
N GLN A 77 5.28 -6.10 12.15
CA GLN A 77 5.85 -4.88 11.56
C GLN A 77 7.26 -4.61 12.12
N LYS A 78 7.44 -4.67 13.44
CA LYS A 78 8.76 -4.46 14.07
C LYS A 78 9.80 -5.44 13.55
N SER A 79 9.49 -6.74 13.58
CA SER A 79 10.41 -7.76 13.07
C SER A 79 10.75 -7.62 11.58
N GLN A 80 9.83 -7.07 10.78
CA GLN A 80 10.01 -6.91 9.33
C GLN A 80 10.90 -5.71 8.99
N TYR A 81 10.73 -4.60 9.69
CA TYR A 81 11.28 -3.31 9.26
C TYR A 81 12.27 -2.67 10.24
N ASP A 82 12.29 -3.06 11.52
CA ASP A 82 13.25 -2.48 12.50
C ASP A 82 14.72 -2.77 12.16
N PRO A 83 15.11 -3.95 11.65
CA PRO A 83 16.49 -4.23 11.29
C PRO A 83 17.07 -3.31 10.19
N TYR A 84 16.22 -2.62 9.45
CA TYR A 84 16.57 -1.78 8.29
C TYR A 84 16.21 -0.31 8.51
N SER A 85 15.95 0.08 9.76
CA SER A 85 15.38 1.38 10.12
C SER A 85 16.19 2.57 9.60
N ASP A 86 17.51 2.47 9.53
CA ASP A 86 18.37 3.57 9.10
C ASP A 86 18.19 3.88 7.61
N ALA A 87 18.14 2.85 6.76
CA ALA A 87 17.88 2.99 5.34
C ALA A 87 16.41 3.38 5.09
N ASP A 88 15.48 2.74 5.80
CA ASP A 88 14.04 3.04 5.72
C ASP A 88 13.75 4.49 6.09
N ARG A 89 14.43 5.04 7.10
CA ARG A 89 14.28 6.44 7.50
C ARG A 89 14.64 7.39 6.36
N LEU A 90 15.74 7.13 5.67
CA LEU A 90 16.14 7.94 4.52
C LEU A 90 15.08 7.88 3.42
N VAL A 91 14.53 6.70 3.12
CA VAL A 91 13.45 6.56 2.14
C VAL A 91 12.20 7.35 2.57
N VAL A 92 11.80 7.26 3.84
CA VAL A 92 10.65 8.02 4.39
C VAL A 92 10.87 9.53 4.24
N GLU A 93 12.06 10.02 4.58
CA GLU A 93 12.42 11.45 4.46
C GLU A 93 12.43 11.89 2.99
N ARG A 94 12.89 11.05 2.05
CA ARG A 94 12.88 11.37 0.61
C ARG A 94 11.47 11.38 0.02
N VAL A 95 10.60 10.47 0.44
CA VAL A 95 9.17 10.50 0.09
C VAL A 95 8.53 11.80 0.59
N ALA A 96 8.83 12.20 1.83
CA ALA A 96 8.36 13.46 2.39
C ALA A 96 8.82 14.66 1.55
N ALA A 97 10.10 14.72 1.18
CA ALA A 97 10.65 15.81 0.39
C ALA A 97 9.96 15.95 -0.99
N ILE A 98 9.75 14.85 -1.72
CA ILE A 98 9.04 14.88 -3.01
C ILE A 98 7.57 15.29 -2.82
N ALA A 99 6.91 14.75 -1.80
CA ALA A 99 5.52 15.06 -1.48
C ALA A 99 5.34 16.56 -1.20
N ASP A 100 6.22 17.14 -0.39
CA ASP A 100 6.22 18.56 -0.05
C ASP A 100 6.49 19.43 -1.29
N GLN A 101 7.48 19.06 -2.12
CA GLN A 101 7.79 19.77 -3.35
C GLN A 101 6.61 19.78 -4.35
N ARG A 102 5.87 18.67 -4.42
CA ARG A 102 4.72 18.51 -5.33
C ARG A 102 3.40 18.98 -4.73
N GLY A 103 3.35 19.28 -3.43
CA GLY A 103 2.12 19.67 -2.73
C GLY A 103 1.08 18.54 -2.68
N VAL A 104 1.52 17.28 -2.61
CA VAL A 104 0.63 16.10 -2.58
C VAL A 104 0.90 15.25 -1.33
N PRO A 105 -0.07 14.44 -0.87
CA PRO A 105 0.15 13.51 0.24
C PRO A 105 1.26 12.48 -0.04
N ARG A 106 2.05 12.17 0.98
CA ARG A 106 3.13 11.16 0.92
C ARG A 106 2.66 9.80 0.41
N ALA A 107 1.44 9.40 0.77
CA ALA A 107 0.83 8.16 0.29
C ALA A 107 0.76 8.11 -1.24
N GLN A 108 0.47 9.23 -1.91
CA GLN A 108 0.36 9.28 -3.36
C GLN A 108 1.73 9.10 -4.03
N VAL A 109 2.78 9.74 -3.49
CA VAL A 109 4.17 9.57 -3.96
C VAL A 109 4.65 8.14 -3.76
N ALA A 110 4.45 7.58 -2.56
CA ALA A 110 4.88 6.22 -2.25
C ALA A 110 4.17 5.16 -3.11
N LEU A 111 2.87 5.35 -3.37
CA LEU A 111 2.12 4.44 -4.25
C LEU A 111 2.52 4.60 -5.71
N ALA A 112 2.73 5.83 -6.20
CA ALA A 112 3.22 6.07 -7.55
C ALA A 112 4.59 5.41 -7.79
N TRP A 113 5.49 5.50 -6.80
CA TRP A 113 6.79 4.83 -6.85
C TRP A 113 6.69 3.33 -7.04
N VAL A 114 5.78 2.68 -6.30
CA VAL A 114 5.53 1.23 -6.43
C VAL A 114 4.85 0.89 -7.76
N LEU A 115 3.87 1.68 -8.20
CA LEU A 115 3.11 1.49 -9.43
C LEU A 115 3.98 1.64 -10.70
N GLN A 116 5.05 2.44 -10.65
CA GLN A 116 5.95 2.65 -11.78
C GLN A 116 7.00 1.54 -11.96
N LYS A 117 7.01 0.51 -11.11
CA LYS A 117 7.90 -0.64 -11.26
C LYS A 117 7.32 -1.61 -12.29
N GLU A 118 8.07 -1.88 -13.35
CA GLU A 118 7.66 -2.74 -14.47
C GLU A 118 7.01 -4.08 -14.09
N PRO A 119 7.50 -4.86 -13.10
CA PRO A 119 6.86 -6.12 -12.75
C PRO A 119 5.54 -5.95 -11.99
N ILE A 120 5.26 -4.78 -11.38
CA ILE A 120 4.15 -4.59 -10.46
C ILE A 120 2.83 -4.42 -11.22
N THR A 121 1.87 -5.30 -10.94
CA THR A 121 0.54 -5.26 -11.56
C THR A 121 -0.41 -4.34 -10.78
N SER A 122 -0.47 -4.51 -9.46
CA SER A 122 -1.31 -3.70 -8.58
C SER A 122 -0.89 -3.88 -7.12
N PRO A 123 -0.72 -2.81 -6.33
CA PRO A 123 -0.39 -2.93 -4.92
C PRO A 123 -1.60 -3.30 -4.04
N ILE A 124 -1.40 -4.11 -2.99
CA ILE A 124 -2.46 -4.43 -2.02
C ILE A 124 -2.47 -3.35 -0.93
N ILE A 125 -3.44 -2.46 -0.99
CA ILE A 125 -3.54 -1.29 -0.11
C ILE A 125 -4.53 -1.55 1.03
N GLY A 126 -4.07 -1.36 2.27
CA GLY A 126 -4.92 -1.42 3.45
C GLY A 126 -5.71 -0.12 3.65
N VAL A 127 -7.03 -0.17 3.46
CA VAL A 127 -7.92 0.99 3.59
C VAL A 127 -8.68 0.90 4.93
N THR A 128 -8.39 1.80 5.87
CA THR A 128 -9.12 1.92 7.15
C THR A 128 -9.88 3.24 7.26
N LYS A 129 -9.55 4.22 6.41
CA LYS A 129 -10.24 5.52 6.26
C LYS A 129 -10.54 5.76 4.79
N LEU A 130 -11.56 6.57 4.49
CA LEU A 130 -11.92 6.88 3.11
C LEU A 130 -10.80 7.61 2.37
N SER A 131 -10.06 8.50 3.05
CA SER A 131 -8.94 9.21 2.46
C SER A 131 -7.84 8.29 1.92
N HIS A 132 -7.64 7.09 2.49
CA HIS A 132 -6.65 6.13 1.97
C HIS A 132 -7.05 5.62 0.57
N LEU A 133 -8.35 5.48 0.31
CA LEU A 133 -8.88 5.12 -1.00
C LEU A 133 -8.67 6.26 -2.00
N GLU A 134 -8.96 7.50 -1.58
CA GLU A 134 -8.81 8.70 -2.40
C GLU A 134 -7.35 8.91 -2.80
N ASP A 135 -6.41 8.77 -1.85
CA ASP A 135 -4.97 8.85 -2.11
C ASP A 135 -4.49 7.73 -3.05
N ALA A 136 -5.00 6.52 -2.89
CA ALA A 136 -4.65 5.40 -3.75
C ALA A 136 -5.07 5.61 -5.20
N VAL A 137 -6.27 6.16 -5.41
CA VAL A 137 -6.78 6.49 -6.75
C VAL A 137 -6.00 7.67 -7.34
N ALA A 138 -5.73 8.71 -6.53
CA ALA A 138 -4.99 9.88 -6.97
C ALA A 138 -3.54 9.54 -7.39
N ALA A 139 -2.91 8.55 -6.74
CA ALA A 139 -1.57 8.08 -7.09
C ALA A 139 -1.44 7.61 -8.55
N LEU A 140 -2.52 7.10 -9.16
CA LEU A 140 -2.52 6.66 -10.56
C LEU A 140 -2.26 7.80 -11.56
N SER A 141 -2.45 9.05 -11.13
CA SER A 141 -2.23 10.24 -11.94
C SER A 141 -0.86 10.88 -11.71
N ILE A 142 -0.03 10.32 -10.83
CA ILE A 142 1.32 10.82 -10.55
C ILE A 142 2.33 10.03 -11.38
N SER A 143 3.11 10.79 -12.17
CA SER A 143 4.33 10.28 -12.80
C SER A 143 5.55 10.90 -12.12
N LEU A 144 6.32 10.07 -11.41
CA LEU A 144 7.63 10.42 -10.89
C LEU A 144 8.65 10.44 -12.02
N THR A 145 9.53 11.44 -12.01
CA THR A 145 10.60 11.56 -13.02
C THR A 145 11.69 10.52 -12.77
N PRO A 146 12.55 10.22 -13.75
CA PRO A 146 13.69 9.33 -13.54
C PRO A 146 14.61 9.79 -12.39
N GLU A 147 14.75 11.10 -12.19
CA GLU A 147 15.56 11.69 -11.11
C GLU A 147 14.92 11.47 -9.74
N GLU A 148 13.60 11.64 -9.63
CA GLU A 148 12.87 11.34 -8.39
C GLU A 148 12.87 9.85 -8.07
N MET A 149 12.72 8.99 -9.08
CA MET A 149 12.84 7.53 -8.93
C MET A 149 14.23 7.15 -8.42
N ALA A 150 15.28 7.67 -9.05
CA ALA A 150 16.67 7.45 -8.61
C ALA A 150 16.91 8.00 -7.20
N PHE A 151 16.34 9.17 -6.88
CA PHE A 151 16.41 9.75 -5.54
C PHE A 151 15.71 8.86 -4.51
N LEU A 152 14.54 8.29 -4.77
CA LEU A 152 13.91 7.36 -3.84
C LEU A 152 14.71 6.05 -3.67
N GLU A 153 15.38 5.60 -4.72
CA GLU A 153 16.04 4.28 -4.78
C GLU A 153 17.48 4.26 -4.27
N GLU A 154 18.21 5.37 -4.31
CA GLU A 154 19.61 5.42 -3.85
C GLU A 154 19.82 4.89 -2.41
N PRO A 155 18.98 5.21 -1.40
CA PRO A 155 19.13 4.65 -0.05
C PRO A 155 18.41 3.30 0.13
N TYR A 156 17.67 2.82 -0.87
CA TYR A 156 16.85 1.63 -0.75
C TYR A 156 17.72 0.37 -0.66
N ILE A 157 17.42 -0.46 0.35
CA ILE A 157 18.00 -1.79 0.49
C ILE A 157 16.89 -2.84 0.41
N PRO A 158 17.05 -3.92 -0.38
CA PRO A 158 16.10 -5.02 -0.37
C PRO A 158 16.04 -5.68 1.01
N HIS A 159 14.83 -5.80 1.57
CA HIS A 159 14.62 -6.58 2.79
C HIS A 159 14.58 -8.08 2.43
N PRO A 160 15.22 -8.96 3.21
CA PRO A 160 15.21 -10.39 2.95
C PRO A 160 13.80 -10.97 3.12
N TYR A 161 13.56 -12.09 2.45
CA TYR A 161 12.30 -12.82 2.57
C TYR A 161 12.07 -13.28 4.02
N ILE A 162 10.91 -12.91 4.57
CA ILE A 162 10.46 -13.34 5.89
C ILE A 162 9.33 -14.35 5.68
N GLY A 163 9.60 -15.63 5.96
CA GLY A 163 8.67 -16.74 5.76
C GLY A 163 9.30 -18.09 6.17
N PHE A 164 8.53 -19.18 6.09
CA PHE A 164 9.06 -20.52 6.30
C PHE A 164 10.11 -20.86 5.22
N GLN A 165 11.33 -21.20 5.64
CA GLN A 165 12.30 -21.90 4.80
C GLN A 165 11.98 -23.39 4.75
#